data_AF-A0A4U1I394-F1
#
_entry.id   AF-A0A4U1I394-F1
#
_cell.length_a   1.000
_cell.length_b   1.000
_cell.length_c   1.000
_cell.angle_alpha   90.00
_cell.angle_beta   90.00
_cell.angle_gamma   90.00
#
_symmetry.space_group_name_H-M   'P 1'
#
loop_
_entity.id
_entity.type
_entity.pdbx_description
1 polymer ?
#
loop_
_entity_poly.entity_id
_entity_poly.type
_entity_poly.pdbx_seq_one_letter_code
_entity_poly.pdbx_strand_id
1 'polypeptide(L)'
;MAQLSEHDRARIVDAATGIDNEGCKAIALAGLGAGTAHLNEAQRKRLVDAALGIDDEEKKAVALSGLGAGVAHLSARERECCVDAAIGIEHEGYRAVALSGLGAAMARLSASERERIVDAATGMNNEWAKAIAVAGLGAGMAHLSARERGRLVDAAACVKDEWAKADALAGLGAAMAHLTEPQRGWLVEAVIGIGDEEKKAVALSGLGAGMAYLSEPQRDRLVDAATGINNETCAAVALSALLAGASHLTDAQRERVAAGFAGFGDDEKMRALAAAVEGFTAMPSA
;
A
#
# COMPACT_ATOMS: atom_id res chain seq x y z
N MET A 1 -1.17 24.55 -1.05
CA MET A 1 -2.34 24.86 -0.20
C MET A 1 -1.99 25.71 1.03
N ALA A 2 -0.99 25.36 1.83
CA ALA A 2 -0.66 26.06 3.09
C ALA A 2 -0.40 27.58 2.97
N GLN A 3 0.30 28.02 1.91
CA GLN A 3 0.68 29.43 1.70
C GLN A 3 -0.40 30.29 1.01
N LEU A 4 -1.51 29.68 0.60
CA LEU A 4 -2.56 30.38 -0.15
C LEU A 4 -3.52 31.12 0.80
N SER A 5 -4.05 32.26 0.34
CA SER A 5 -5.15 32.94 1.04
C SER A 5 -6.42 32.09 1.02
N GLU A 6 -7.36 32.36 1.94
CA GLU A 6 -8.66 31.65 1.94
C GLU A 6 -9.43 31.85 0.63
N HIS A 7 -9.36 33.06 0.07
CA HIS A 7 -9.96 33.39 -1.22
C HIS A 7 -9.35 32.55 -2.36
N ASP A 8 -8.03 32.38 -2.39
CA ASP A 8 -7.37 31.57 -3.41
C ASP A 8 -7.67 30.08 -3.25
N ARG A 9 -7.75 29.59 -2.00
CA ARG A 9 -8.20 28.21 -1.72
C ARG A 9 -9.63 28.00 -2.20
N ALA A 10 -10.53 28.96 -1.94
CA ALA A 10 -11.92 28.88 -2.40
C ALA A 10 -11.98 28.81 -3.93
N ARG A 11 -11.23 29.67 -4.63
CA ARG A 11 -11.16 29.65 -6.09
C ARG A 11 -10.63 28.33 -6.66
N ILE A 12 -9.63 27.72 -6.02
CA ILE A 12 -9.10 26.42 -6.44
C ILE A 12 -10.15 25.32 -6.25
N VAL A 13 -10.85 25.32 -5.11
CA VAL A 13 -11.93 24.36 -4.85
C VAL A 13 -13.05 24.55 -5.86
N ASP A 14 -13.50 25.79 -6.09
CA ASP A 14 -14.54 26.09 -7.08
C ASP A 14 -14.13 25.65 -8.48
N ALA A 15 -12.89 25.95 -8.88
CA ALA A 15 -12.34 25.52 -10.16
C ALA A 15 -12.33 23.99 -10.28
N ALA A 16 -11.87 23.26 -9.26
CA ALA A 16 -11.81 21.80 -9.29
C ALA A 16 -13.21 21.15 -9.31
N THR A 17 -14.13 21.65 -8.49
CA THR A 17 -15.51 21.13 -8.42
C THR A 17 -16.35 21.47 -9.66
N GLY A 18 -16.02 22.57 -10.34
CA GLY A 18 -16.70 23.05 -11.55
C GLY A 18 -16.18 22.46 -12.86
N ILE A 19 -15.27 21.49 -12.84
CA ILE A 19 -14.78 20.83 -14.06
C ILE A 19 -15.88 19.93 -14.64
N ASP A 20 -16.30 20.17 -15.89
CA ASP A 20 -17.34 19.36 -16.52
C ASP A 20 -16.86 17.94 -16.85
N ASN A 21 -15.63 17.79 -17.34
CA ASN A 21 -15.06 16.48 -17.65
C ASN A 21 -14.75 15.69 -16.37
N GLU A 22 -15.47 14.60 -16.12
CA GLU A 22 -15.34 13.81 -14.90
C GLU A 22 -13.93 13.27 -14.65
N GLY A 23 -13.19 12.92 -15.71
CA GLY A 23 -11.81 12.49 -15.58
C GLY A 23 -10.89 13.59 -15.04
N CYS A 24 -10.99 14.79 -15.62
CA CYS A 24 -10.24 15.95 -15.16
C CYS A 24 -10.68 16.39 -13.75
N LYS A 25 -11.99 16.32 -13.46
CA LYS A 25 -12.55 16.57 -12.12
C LYS A 25 -11.94 15.61 -11.11
N ALA A 26 -11.97 14.30 -11.39
CA ALA A 26 -11.44 13.29 -10.49
C ALA A 26 -9.96 13.50 -10.17
N ILE A 27 -9.14 13.79 -11.18
CA ILE A 27 -7.71 14.09 -11.00
C ILE A 27 -7.52 15.34 -10.14
N ALA A 28 -8.28 16.41 -10.40
CA ALA A 28 -8.21 17.64 -9.61
C ALA A 28 -8.61 17.40 -8.14
N LEU A 29 -9.71 16.68 -7.90
CA LEU A 29 -10.17 16.32 -6.56
C LEU A 29 -9.15 15.43 -5.83
N ALA A 30 -8.58 14.44 -6.51
CA ALA A 30 -7.55 13.57 -5.97
C ALA A 30 -6.30 14.37 -5.56
N GLY A 31 -5.83 15.28 -6.42
CA GLY A 31 -4.69 16.16 -6.12
C GLY A 31 -4.92 17.11 -4.95
N LEU A 32 -6.19 17.46 -4.66
CA LEU A 32 -6.55 18.30 -3.52
C LEU A 32 -6.65 17.53 -2.20
N GLY A 33 -6.60 16.20 -2.21
CA GLY A 33 -6.75 15.36 -1.02
C GLY A 33 -5.75 15.69 0.10
N ALA A 34 -4.46 15.82 -0.20
CA ALA A 34 -3.46 16.24 0.79
C ALA A 34 -3.65 17.69 1.28
N GLY A 35 -4.39 18.50 0.50
CA GLY A 35 -4.68 19.90 0.79
C GLY A 35 -5.85 20.15 1.74
N THR A 36 -6.66 19.13 2.06
CA THR A 36 -7.92 19.30 2.82
C THR A 36 -7.69 19.84 4.24
N ALA A 37 -6.50 19.59 4.81
CA ALA A 37 -6.07 20.14 6.11
C ALA A 37 -6.19 21.67 6.18
N HIS A 38 -6.02 22.34 5.04
CA HIS A 38 -6.04 23.80 4.93
C HIS A 38 -7.37 24.37 4.45
N LEU A 39 -8.36 23.52 4.18
CA LEU A 39 -9.68 23.94 3.75
C LEU A 39 -10.59 24.17 4.95
N ASN A 40 -11.53 25.11 4.82
CA ASN A 40 -12.63 25.25 5.78
C ASN A 40 -13.70 24.16 5.55
N GLU A 41 -14.65 24.03 6.47
CA GLU A 41 -15.69 22.98 6.41
C GLU A 41 -16.51 23.05 5.12
N ALA A 42 -16.95 24.25 4.70
CA ALA A 42 -17.72 24.42 3.48
C ALA A 42 -16.94 24.05 2.20
N GLN A 43 -15.62 24.25 2.19
CA GLN A 43 -14.74 23.83 1.09
C GLN A 43 -14.55 22.31 1.08
N ARG A 44 -14.34 21.68 2.24
CA ARG A 44 -14.21 20.21 2.34
C ARG A 44 -15.49 19.53 1.91
N LYS A 45 -16.65 20.00 2.39
CA LYS A 45 -17.95 19.48 1.99
C LYS A 45 -18.14 19.55 0.48
N ARG A 46 -17.82 20.68 -0.15
CA ARG A 46 -17.91 20.82 -1.61
C ARG A 46 -17.03 19.83 -2.37
N LEU A 47 -15.80 19.59 -1.90
CA LEU A 47 -14.94 18.56 -2.52
C LEU A 47 -15.54 17.16 -2.39
N VAL A 48 -16.06 16.82 -1.21
CA VAL A 48 -16.69 15.52 -0.97
C VAL A 48 -17.94 15.38 -1.82
N ASP A 49 -18.84 16.35 -1.83
CA ASP A 49 -20.06 16.35 -2.66
C ASP A 49 -19.70 16.19 -4.15
N ALA A 50 -18.66 16.90 -4.62
CA ALA A 50 -18.21 16.81 -6.01
C ALA A 50 -17.63 15.43 -6.36
N ALA A 51 -16.91 14.78 -5.44
CA ALA A 51 -16.40 13.42 -5.64
C ALA A 51 -17.52 12.38 -5.63
N LEU A 52 -18.49 12.54 -4.73
CA LEU A 52 -19.65 11.65 -4.61
C LEU A 52 -20.60 11.78 -5.82
N GLY A 53 -20.68 12.98 -6.40
CA GLY A 53 -21.51 13.27 -7.58
C GLY A 53 -20.86 12.96 -8.93
N ILE A 54 -19.70 12.29 -8.97
CA ILE A 54 -19.16 11.73 -10.22
C ILE A 54 -20.00 10.51 -10.59
N ASP A 55 -20.42 10.38 -11.84
CA ASP A 55 -21.22 9.25 -12.30
C ASP A 55 -20.35 8.06 -12.71
N ASP A 56 -19.26 8.32 -13.44
CA ASP A 56 -18.32 7.27 -13.86
C ASP A 56 -17.58 6.64 -12.67
N GLU A 57 -17.72 5.33 -12.49
CA GLU A 57 -17.14 4.62 -11.33
C GLU A 57 -15.61 4.65 -11.29
N GLU A 58 -14.95 4.63 -12.45
CA GLU A 58 -13.49 4.72 -12.52
C GLU A 58 -13.05 6.10 -12.01
N LYS A 59 -13.73 7.16 -12.46
CA LYS A 59 -13.38 8.54 -12.06
C LYS A 59 -13.74 8.79 -10.60
N LYS A 60 -14.87 8.24 -10.13
CA LYS A 60 -15.25 8.27 -8.71
C LYS A 60 -14.19 7.59 -7.85
N ALA A 61 -13.72 6.41 -8.26
CA ALA A 61 -12.67 5.69 -7.55
C ALA A 61 -11.38 6.50 -7.42
N VAL A 62 -10.94 7.14 -8.51
CA VAL A 62 -9.75 8.01 -8.50
C VAL A 62 -9.93 9.19 -7.53
N ALA A 63 -11.09 9.86 -7.59
CA ALA A 63 -11.39 10.98 -6.69
C ALA A 63 -11.38 10.55 -5.21
N LEU A 64 -12.08 9.47 -4.88
CA LEU A 64 -12.15 8.94 -3.51
C LEU A 64 -10.79 8.46 -3.01
N SER A 65 -9.99 7.82 -3.88
CA SER A 65 -8.66 7.34 -3.54
C SER A 65 -7.73 8.49 -3.12
N GLY A 66 -7.70 9.57 -3.92
CA GLY A 66 -6.87 10.74 -3.60
C GLY A 66 -7.36 11.51 -2.37
N LEU A 67 -8.68 11.57 -2.15
CA LEU A 67 -9.25 12.16 -0.93
C LEU A 67 -8.86 11.40 0.35
N GLY A 68 -8.43 10.13 0.25
CA GLY A 68 -7.98 9.28 1.35
C GLY A 68 -7.02 9.96 2.34
N ALA A 69 -6.01 10.68 1.82
CA ALA A 69 -5.06 11.45 2.65
C ALA A 69 -5.73 12.59 3.42
N GLY A 70 -6.83 13.12 2.89
CA GLY A 70 -7.57 14.25 3.43
C GLY A 70 -8.72 13.88 4.38
N VAL A 71 -9.04 12.59 4.51
CA VAL A 71 -10.18 12.08 5.30
C VAL A 71 -10.08 12.47 6.78
N ALA A 72 -8.86 12.67 7.29
CA ALA A 72 -8.64 13.08 8.68
C ALA A 72 -9.27 14.43 9.07
N HIS A 73 -9.59 15.25 8.07
CA HIS A 73 -10.17 16.57 8.24
C HIS A 73 -11.67 16.61 7.91
N LEU A 74 -12.27 15.48 7.56
CA LEU A 74 -13.69 15.37 7.25
C LEU A 74 -14.51 15.12 8.54
N SER A 75 -15.75 15.62 8.54
CA SER A 75 -16.75 15.27 9.55
C SER A 75 -17.06 13.77 9.51
N ALA A 76 -17.63 13.22 10.60
CA ALA A 76 -17.96 11.79 10.65
C ALA A 76 -18.93 11.37 9.52
N ARG A 77 -19.92 12.23 9.23
CA ARG A 77 -20.88 11.99 8.14
C ARG A 77 -20.22 11.96 6.77
N GLU A 78 -19.30 12.89 6.50
CA GLU A 78 -18.58 12.90 5.22
C GLU A 78 -17.69 11.67 5.05
N ARG A 79 -17.03 11.21 6.13
CA ARG A 79 -16.25 9.96 6.13
C ARG A 79 -17.14 8.77 5.78
N GLU A 80 -18.26 8.64 6.47
CA GLU A 80 -19.23 7.56 6.24
C GLU A 80 -19.71 7.55 4.78
N CYS A 81 -20.07 8.72 4.23
CA CYS A 81 -20.44 8.82 2.81
C CYS A 81 -19.31 8.41 1.85
N CYS A 82 -18.05 8.79 2.13
CA CYS A 82 -16.91 8.34 1.33
C CYS A 82 -16.70 6.83 1.41
N VAL A 83 -16.87 6.23 2.60
CA VAL A 83 -16.77 4.77 2.80
C VAL A 83 -17.88 4.05 2.06
N ASP A 84 -19.12 4.50 2.21
CA ASP A 84 -20.29 3.95 1.52
C ASP A 84 -20.13 4.03 0.00
N ALA A 85 -19.68 5.18 -0.51
CA ALA A 85 -19.45 5.35 -1.94
C ALA A 85 -18.31 4.47 -2.46
N ALA A 86 -17.21 4.31 -1.71
CA ALA A 86 -16.12 3.44 -2.10
C ALA A 86 -16.57 1.96 -2.13
N ILE A 87 -17.30 1.50 -1.11
CA ILE A 87 -17.83 0.13 -1.03
C ILE A 87 -18.89 -0.13 -2.11
N GLY A 88 -19.70 0.88 -2.42
CA GLY A 88 -20.81 0.81 -3.38
C GLY A 88 -20.41 0.79 -4.85
N ILE A 89 -19.11 0.97 -5.18
CA ILE A 89 -18.62 0.81 -6.55
C ILE A 89 -18.78 -0.66 -6.98
N GLU A 90 -19.46 -0.89 -8.10
CA GLU A 90 -19.78 -2.22 -8.61
C GLU A 90 -18.56 -2.90 -9.22
N HIS A 91 -17.79 -2.17 -10.06
CA HIS A 91 -16.61 -2.73 -10.69
C HIS A 91 -15.48 -2.92 -9.67
N GLU A 92 -15.13 -4.19 -9.38
CA GLU A 92 -14.20 -4.52 -8.29
C GLU A 92 -12.83 -3.85 -8.42
N GLY A 93 -12.32 -3.68 -9.65
CA GLY A 93 -11.05 -2.97 -9.88
C GLY A 93 -11.10 -1.50 -9.46
N TYR A 94 -12.22 -0.82 -9.70
CA TYR A 94 -12.40 0.58 -9.31
C TYR A 94 -12.68 0.69 -7.81
N ARG A 95 -13.48 -0.25 -7.27
CA ARG A 95 -13.66 -0.37 -5.82
C ARG A 95 -12.32 -0.55 -5.11
N ALA A 96 -11.44 -1.41 -5.62
CA ALA A 96 -10.11 -1.62 -5.05
C ALA A 96 -9.26 -0.35 -5.02
N VAL A 97 -9.27 0.44 -6.09
CA VAL A 97 -8.57 1.73 -6.15
C VAL A 97 -9.11 2.70 -5.09
N ALA A 98 -10.42 2.77 -4.93
CA ALA A 98 -11.05 3.62 -3.91
C ALA A 98 -10.68 3.16 -2.48
N LEU A 99 -10.83 1.86 -2.18
CA LEU A 99 -10.51 1.29 -0.87
C LEU A 99 -9.02 1.42 -0.52
N SER A 100 -8.13 1.27 -1.50
CA SER A 100 -6.69 1.45 -1.32
C SER A 100 -6.35 2.83 -0.77
N GLY A 101 -6.97 3.89 -1.31
CA GLY A 101 -6.76 5.26 -0.82
C GLY A 101 -7.27 5.48 0.61
N LEU A 102 -8.30 4.76 1.03
CA LEU A 102 -8.81 4.80 2.40
C LEU A 102 -7.87 4.13 3.42
N GLY A 103 -6.83 3.41 2.99
CA GLY A 103 -5.81 2.85 3.89
C GLY A 103 -5.17 3.90 4.79
N ALA A 104 -4.80 5.05 4.24
CA ALA A 104 -4.25 6.18 5.01
C ALA A 104 -5.27 6.83 5.96
N ALA A 105 -6.57 6.66 5.69
CA ALA A 105 -7.66 7.22 6.48
C ALA A 105 -8.02 6.39 7.72
N MET A 106 -7.51 5.15 7.83
CA MET A 106 -7.96 4.18 8.84
C MET A 106 -7.94 4.71 10.27
N ALA A 107 -6.96 5.55 10.62
CA ALA A 107 -6.84 6.19 11.95
C ALA A 107 -8.11 6.95 12.40
N ARG A 108 -8.89 7.44 11.44
CA ARG A 108 -10.00 8.36 11.64
C ARG A 108 -11.36 7.72 11.37
N LEU A 109 -11.38 6.47 10.91
CA LEU A 109 -12.59 5.70 10.75
C LEU A 109 -12.97 5.03 12.08
N SER A 110 -14.27 4.85 12.29
CA SER A 110 -14.83 4.03 13.36
C SER A 110 -14.52 2.55 13.15
N ALA A 111 -14.65 1.73 14.20
CA ALA A 111 -14.45 0.28 14.08
C ALA A 111 -15.38 -0.36 13.03
N SER A 112 -16.64 0.09 12.96
CA SER A 112 -17.59 -0.43 11.98
C SER A 112 -17.20 -0.07 10.53
N GLU A 113 -16.72 1.15 10.29
CA GLU A 113 -16.25 1.56 8.95
C GLU A 113 -15.00 0.76 8.54
N ARG A 114 -14.06 0.55 9.46
CA ARG A 114 -12.85 -0.28 9.22
C ARG A 114 -13.22 -1.71 8.86
N GLU A 115 -14.13 -2.31 9.63
CA GLU A 115 -14.58 -3.69 9.40
C GLU A 115 -15.24 -3.83 8.03
N ARG A 116 -16.11 -2.89 7.66
CA ARG A 116 -16.77 -2.88 6.33
C ARG A 116 -15.79 -2.72 5.18
N ILE A 117 -14.73 -1.91 5.33
CA ILE A 117 -13.68 -1.78 4.31
C ILE A 117 -12.88 -3.08 4.18
N VAL A 118 -12.52 -3.71 5.31
CA VAL A 118 -11.82 -4.99 5.30
C VAL A 118 -12.70 -6.09 4.70
N ASP A 119 -14.00 -6.11 5.01
CA ASP A 119 -14.98 -7.00 4.36
C ASP A 119 -15.01 -6.80 2.86
N ALA A 120 -15.15 -5.56 2.39
CA ALA A 120 -15.22 -5.23 0.98
C ALA A 120 -13.93 -5.59 0.22
N ALA A 121 -12.75 -5.36 0.81
CA ALA A 121 -11.47 -5.70 0.21
C ALA A 121 -11.22 -7.22 0.17
N THR A 122 -11.47 -7.92 1.28
CA THR A 122 -11.23 -9.37 1.37
C THR A 122 -12.27 -10.20 0.60
N GLY A 123 -13.48 -9.67 0.43
CA GLY A 123 -14.59 -10.31 -0.28
C GLY A 123 -14.55 -10.20 -1.81
N MET A 124 -13.55 -9.53 -2.40
CA MET A 124 -13.41 -9.41 -3.85
C MET A 124 -13.18 -10.77 -4.52
N ASN A 125 -13.77 -10.97 -5.71
CA ASN A 125 -13.56 -12.19 -6.49
C ASN A 125 -12.37 -12.06 -7.45
N ASN A 126 -12.19 -10.88 -8.04
CA ASN A 126 -11.07 -10.55 -8.88
C ASN A 126 -9.79 -10.45 -8.03
N GLU A 127 -8.82 -11.31 -8.32
CA GLU A 127 -7.59 -11.42 -7.55
C GLU A 127 -6.71 -10.17 -7.63
N TRP A 128 -6.66 -9.52 -8.79
CA TRP A 128 -5.94 -8.27 -8.98
C TRP A 128 -6.56 -7.12 -8.18
N ALA A 129 -7.89 -6.99 -8.23
CA ALA A 129 -8.62 -6.02 -7.42
C ALA A 129 -8.39 -6.27 -5.92
N LYS A 130 -8.50 -7.52 -5.48
CA LYS A 130 -8.21 -7.92 -4.09
C LYS A 130 -6.80 -7.51 -3.67
N ALA A 131 -5.81 -7.80 -4.51
CA ALA A 131 -4.41 -7.46 -4.23
C ALA A 131 -4.20 -5.96 -4.06
N ILE A 132 -4.73 -5.15 -4.99
CA ILE A 132 -4.66 -3.68 -4.92
C ILE A 132 -5.28 -3.17 -3.62
N ALA A 133 -6.49 -3.65 -3.29
CA ALA A 133 -7.17 -3.23 -2.08
C ALA A 133 -6.37 -3.62 -0.82
N VAL A 134 -5.96 -4.89 -0.71
CA VAL A 134 -5.20 -5.38 0.45
C VAL A 134 -3.86 -4.66 0.61
N ALA A 135 -3.12 -4.44 -0.48
CA ALA A 135 -1.87 -3.70 -0.47
C ALA A 135 -2.06 -2.26 0.04
N GLY A 136 -3.05 -1.54 -0.48
CA GLY A 136 -3.34 -0.17 -0.06
C GLY A 136 -3.76 -0.05 1.42
N LEU A 137 -4.52 -1.04 1.91
CA LEU A 137 -4.92 -1.11 3.31
C LEU A 137 -3.75 -1.38 4.27
N GLY A 138 -2.60 -1.83 3.77
CA GLY A 138 -1.37 -2.00 4.55
C GLY A 138 -0.96 -0.74 5.30
N ALA A 139 -1.15 0.45 4.71
CA ALA A 139 -0.86 1.74 5.34
C ALA A 139 -1.70 2.01 6.60
N GLY A 140 -2.87 1.38 6.71
CA GLY A 140 -3.80 1.56 7.81
C GLY A 140 -3.73 0.48 8.89
N MET A 141 -2.82 -0.49 8.77
CA MET A 141 -2.81 -1.71 9.58
C MET A 141 -2.73 -1.45 11.10
N ALA A 142 -2.02 -0.39 11.50
CA ALA A 142 -1.89 0.04 12.90
C ALA A 142 -3.24 0.23 13.61
N HIS A 143 -4.29 0.56 12.85
CA HIS A 143 -5.61 0.91 13.37
C HIS A 143 -6.63 -0.23 13.25
N LEU A 144 -6.24 -1.36 12.67
CA LEU A 144 -7.07 -2.55 12.56
C LEU A 144 -6.94 -3.43 13.82
N SER A 145 -8.00 -4.15 14.17
CA SER A 145 -7.98 -5.21 15.17
C SER A 145 -7.17 -6.41 14.69
N ALA A 146 -6.65 -7.23 15.62
CA ALA A 146 -5.89 -8.43 15.25
C ALA A 146 -6.66 -9.38 14.30
N ARG A 147 -7.99 -9.45 14.42
CA ARG A 147 -8.86 -10.22 13.52
C ARG A 147 -8.87 -9.63 12.11
N GLU A 148 -9.05 -8.33 11.97
CA GLU A 148 -9.03 -7.65 10.67
C GLU A 148 -7.67 -7.77 9.99
N ARG A 149 -6.57 -7.59 10.75
CA ARG A 149 -5.20 -7.81 10.25
C ARG A 149 -5.00 -9.22 9.72
N GLY A 150 -5.46 -10.22 10.48
CA GLY A 150 -5.39 -11.63 10.08
C GLY A 150 -6.12 -11.88 8.76
N ARG A 151 -7.31 -11.33 8.59
CA ARG A 151 -8.08 -11.46 7.35
C ARG A 151 -7.39 -10.84 6.14
N LEU A 152 -6.72 -9.71 6.28
CA LEU A 152 -5.95 -9.11 5.18
C LEU A 152 -4.74 -9.98 4.81
N VAL A 153 -4.03 -10.52 5.81
CA VAL A 153 -2.92 -11.46 5.58
C VAL A 153 -3.42 -12.73 4.90
N ASP A 154 -4.50 -13.32 5.38
CA ASP A 154 -5.11 -14.52 4.79
C ASP A 154 -5.57 -14.25 3.36
N ALA A 155 -6.18 -13.09 3.11
CA ALA A 155 -6.63 -12.69 1.78
C ALA A 155 -5.46 -12.55 0.80
N ALA A 156 -4.35 -11.93 1.21
CA ALA A 156 -3.14 -11.83 0.40
C ALA A 156 -2.50 -13.21 0.13
N ALA A 157 -2.39 -14.05 1.16
CA ALA A 157 -1.79 -15.38 1.05
C ALA A 157 -2.61 -16.33 0.16
N CYS A 158 -3.94 -16.19 0.15
CA CYS A 158 -4.84 -17.02 -0.65
C CYS A 158 -4.97 -16.60 -2.12
N VAL A 159 -4.37 -15.49 -2.55
CA VAL A 159 -4.38 -15.08 -3.97
C VAL A 159 -3.64 -16.13 -4.80
N LYS A 160 -4.22 -16.59 -5.92
CA LYS A 160 -3.58 -17.64 -6.74
C LYS A 160 -2.67 -17.06 -7.81
N ASP A 161 -3.11 -16.01 -8.49
CA ASP A 161 -2.29 -15.26 -9.44
C ASP A 161 -1.05 -14.72 -8.73
N GLU A 162 0.13 -15.18 -9.17
CA GLU A 162 1.37 -14.89 -8.44
C GLU A 162 1.76 -13.41 -8.51
N TRP A 163 1.32 -12.70 -9.56
CA TRP A 163 1.54 -11.26 -9.64
C TRP A 163 0.71 -10.53 -8.61
N ALA A 164 -0.60 -10.77 -8.60
CA ALA A 164 -1.50 -10.19 -7.62
C ALA A 164 -1.09 -10.58 -6.18
N LYS A 165 -0.68 -11.83 -5.96
CA LYS A 165 -0.15 -12.28 -4.66
C LYS A 165 1.08 -11.47 -4.26
N ALA A 166 2.05 -11.30 -5.16
CA ALA A 166 3.28 -10.57 -4.86
C ALA A 166 3.00 -9.11 -4.48
N ASP A 167 2.15 -8.42 -5.24
CA ASP A 167 1.77 -7.03 -4.96
C ASP A 167 1.05 -6.90 -3.61
N ALA A 168 0.12 -7.82 -3.32
CA ALA A 168 -0.58 -7.85 -2.04
C ALA A 168 0.40 -8.04 -0.87
N LEU A 169 1.27 -9.03 -0.95
CA LEU A 169 2.25 -9.34 0.11
C LEU A 169 3.28 -8.23 0.28
N ALA A 170 3.73 -7.62 -0.82
CA ALA A 170 4.65 -6.49 -0.78
C ALA A 170 4.04 -5.28 -0.05
N GLY A 171 2.77 -4.95 -0.35
CA GLY A 171 2.05 -3.85 0.32
C GLY A 171 1.86 -4.07 1.83
N LEU A 172 1.82 -5.34 2.27
CA LEU A 172 1.75 -5.69 3.70
C LEU A 172 3.11 -5.65 4.41
N GLY A 173 4.23 -5.54 3.69
CA GLY A 173 5.57 -5.58 4.28
C GLY A 173 5.84 -4.45 5.28
N ALA A 174 5.39 -3.23 4.99
CA ALA A 174 5.48 -2.09 5.92
C ALA A 174 4.58 -2.27 7.17
N ALA A 175 3.60 -3.16 7.11
CA ALA A 175 2.64 -3.41 8.17
C ALA A 175 3.11 -4.45 9.20
N MET A 176 4.29 -5.06 8.99
CA MET A 176 4.85 -6.13 9.84
C MET A 176 4.93 -5.77 11.33
N ALA A 177 5.16 -4.50 11.66
CA ALA A 177 5.17 -3.99 13.03
C ALA A 177 3.88 -4.30 13.81
N HIS A 178 2.76 -4.42 13.11
CA HIS A 178 1.43 -4.56 13.68
C HIS A 178 0.88 -6.00 13.60
N LEU A 179 1.61 -6.91 12.98
CA LEU A 179 1.24 -8.31 12.87
C LEU A 179 1.72 -9.11 14.08
N THR A 180 0.96 -10.14 14.45
CA THR A 180 1.39 -11.13 15.44
C THR A 180 2.44 -12.07 14.84
N GLU A 181 3.23 -12.75 15.67
CA GLU A 181 4.24 -13.71 15.19
C GLU A 181 3.66 -14.79 14.25
N PRO A 182 2.48 -15.41 14.54
CA PRO A 182 1.84 -16.31 13.59
C PRO A 182 1.48 -15.66 12.25
N GLN A 183 0.99 -14.42 12.27
CA GLN A 183 0.64 -13.69 11.04
C GLN A 183 1.88 -13.36 10.21
N ARG A 184 2.99 -12.95 10.84
CA ARG A 184 4.28 -12.73 10.17
C ARG A 184 4.79 -14.02 9.55
N GLY A 185 4.72 -15.13 10.29
CA GLY A 185 5.08 -16.46 9.80
C GLY A 185 4.28 -16.84 8.55
N TRP A 186 2.96 -16.65 8.57
CA TRP A 186 2.10 -16.93 7.43
C TRP A 186 2.43 -16.09 6.19
N LEU A 187 2.72 -14.81 6.39
CA LEU A 187 3.12 -13.91 5.32
C LEU A 187 4.48 -14.33 4.71
N VAL A 188 5.45 -14.72 5.56
CA VAL A 188 6.74 -15.27 5.13
C VAL A 188 6.55 -16.56 4.32
N GLU A 189 5.70 -17.50 4.78
CA GLU A 189 5.39 -18.71 4.00
C GLU A 189 4.79 -18.39 2.65
N ALA A 190 3.85 -17.45 2.60
CA ALA A 190 3.17 -17.07 1.37
C ALA A 190 4.16 -16.49 0.34
N VAL A 191 5.14 -15.71 0.78
CA VAL A 191 6.21 -15.18 -0.09
C VAL A 191 7.14 -16.29 -0.58
N ILE A 192 7.58 -17.17 0.32
CA ILE A 192 8.46 -18.30 -0.04
C ILE A 192 7.78 -19.23 -1.04
N GLY A 193 6.47 -19.43 -0.89
CA GLY A 193 5.65 -20.29 -1.73
C GLY A 193 5.36 -19.76 -3.14
N ILE A 194 5.79 -18.53 -3.49
CA ILE A 194 5.69 -18.02 -4.86
C ILE A 194 6.63 -18.82 -5.77
N GLY A 195 6.13 -19.33 -6.90
CA GLY A 195 6.91 -20.09 -7.86
C GLY A 195 7.75 -19.20 -8.77
N ASP A 196 7.12 -18.19 -9.37
CA ASP A 196 7.75 -17.25 -10.28
C ASP A 196 8.79 -16.39 -9.56
N GLU A 197 10.01 -16.39 -10.09
CA GLU A 197 11.16 -15.71 -9.46
C GLU A 197 11.02 -14.19 -9.46
N GLU A 198 10.42 -13.61 -10.51
CA GLU A 198 10.20 -12.18 -10.60
C GLU A 198 9.14 -11.73 -9.59
N LYS A 199 8.03 -12.47 -9.49
CA LYS A 199 6.98 -12.22 -8.50
C LYS A 199 7.51 -12.40 -7.08
N LYS A 200 8.32 -13.44 -6.84
CA LYS A 200 8.98 -13.68 -5.55
C LYS A 200 9.89 -12.52 -5.16
N ALA A 201 10.68 -12.00 -6.10
CA ALA A 201 11.55 -10.86 -5.85
C ALA A 201 10.77 -9.60 -5.47
N VAL A 202 9.65 -9.32 -6.16
CA VAL A 202 8.75 -8.19 -5.81
C VAL A 202 8.22 -8.35 -4.39
N ALA A 203 7.71 -9.53 -4.05
CA ALA A 203 7.17 -9.80 -2.72
C ALA A 203 8.25 -9.63 -1.65
N LEU A 204 9.42 -10.28 -1.81
CA LEU A 204 10.58 -10.15 -0.92
C LEU A 204 11.02 -8.69 -0.76
N SER A 205 10.96 -7.89 -1.84
CA SER A 205 11.32 -6.49 -1.80
C SER A 205 10.42 -5.69 -0.84
N GLY A 206 9.11 -5.95 -0.85
CA GLY A 206 8.20 -5.28 0.08
C GLY A 206 8.42 -5.66 1.55
N LEU A 207 8.83 -6.92 1.80
CA LEU A 207 9.11 -7.41 3.15
C LEU A 207 10.40 -6.85 3.76
N GLY A 208 11.30 -6.27 2.95
CA GLY A 208 12.55 -5.67 3.42
C GLY A 208 12.36 -4.65 4.55
N ALA A 209 11.33 -3.80 4.44
CA ALA A 209 10.97 -2.83 5.48
C ALA A 209 10.51 -3.47 6.81
N GLY A 210 10.06 -4.72 6.76
CA GLY A 210 9.54 -5.49 7.89
C GLY A 210 10.57 -6.34 8.62
N MET A 211 11.83 -6.39 8.17
CA MET A 211 12.88 -7.29 8.68
C MET A 211 13.15 -7.14 10.18
N ALA A 212 12.96 -5.93 10.73
CA ALA A 212 13.09 -5.63 12.15
C ALA A 212 12.14 -6.42 13.05
N TYR A 213 11.01 -6.87 12.49
CA TYR A 213 9.92 -7.50 13.21
C TYR A 213 9.85 -9.01 13.04
N LEU A 214 10.71 -9.58 12.19
CA LEU A 214 10.77 -11.01 11.99
C LEU A 214 11.59 -11.69 13.09
N SER A 215 11.28 -12.95 13.40
CA SER A 215 12.19 -13.79 14.18
C SER A 215 13.40 -14.21 13.34
N GLU A 216 14.48 -14.64 14.01
CA GLU A 216 15.69 -15.10 13.32
C GLU A 216 15.41 -16.25 12.33
N PRO A 217 14.61 -17.28 12.67
CA PRO A 217 14.25 -18.33 11.71
C PRO A 217 13.46 -17.81 10.51
N GLN A 218 12.61 -16.80 10.69
CA GLN A 218 11.88 -16.17 9.57
C GLN A 218 12.84 -15.42 8.64
N ARG A 219 13.79 -14.65 9.21
CA ARG A 219 14.81 -13.96 8.43
C ARG A 219 15.70 -14.94 7.67
N ASP A 220 16.11 -16.04 8.29
CA ASP A 220 16.88 -17.09 7.61
C ASP A 220 16.17 -17.60 6.37
N ARG A 221 14.88 -17.91 6.49
CA ARG A 221 14.09 -18.43 5.38
C ARG A 221 13.87 -17.41 4.26
N LEU A 222 13.74 -16.13 4.58
CA LEU A 222 13.69 -15.08 3.55
C LEU A 222 15.03 -14.90 2.84
N VAL A 223 16.15 -14.96 3.58
CA VAL A 223 17.50 -14.90 2.99
C VAL A 223 17.73 -16.12 2.08
N ASP A 224 17.36 -17.32 2.51
CA ASP A 224 17.46 -18.52 1.70
C ASP A 224 16.57 -18.44 0.45
N ALA A 225 15.35 -17.90 0.57
CA ALA A 225 14.47 -17.69 -0.57
C ALA A 225 15.02 -16.66 -1.58
N ALA A 226 15.64 -15.57 -1.10
CA ALA A 226 16.24 -14.55 -1.95
C ALA A 226 17.52 -15.05 -2.65
N THR A 227 18.37 -15.77 -1.93
CA THR A 227 19.61 -16.35 -2.47
C THR A 227 19.36 -17.54 -3.41
N GLY A 228 18.20 -18.19 -3.28
CA GLY A 228 17.76 -19.27 -4.17
C GLY A 228 17.12 -18.81 -5.49
N ILE A 229 17.00 -17.50 -5.74
CA ILE A 229 16.52 -16.97 -7.02
C ILE A 229 17.62 -17.11 -8.07
N ASN A 230 17.35 -17.76 -9.20
CA ASN A 230 18.34 -18.00 -10.25
C ASN A 230 18.49 -16.81 -11.20
N ASN A 231 17.42 -16.06 -11.44
CA ASN A 231 17.48 -14.83 -12.24
C ASN A 231 18.26 -13.75 -11.48
N GLU A 232 19.44 -13.39 -11.96
CA GLU A 232 20.36 -12.44 -11.31
C GLU A 232 19.72 -11.07 -11.03
N THR A 233 18.88 -10.58 -11.95
CA THR A 233 18.16 -9.30 -11.76
C THR A 233 17.12 -9.40 -10.65
N CYS A 234 16.37 -10.50 -10.59
CA CYS A 234 15.37 -10.73 -9.55
C CYS A 234 16.04 -10.95 -8.19
N ALA A 235 17.13 -11.72 -8.15
CA ALA A 235 17.94 -11.95 -6.96
C ALA A 235 18.54 -10.63 -6.45
N ALA A 236 19.04 -9.78 -7.34
CA ALA A 236 19.56 -8.46 -7.00
C ALA A 236 18.51 -7.58 -6.31
N VAL A 237 17.30 -7.50 -6.85
CA VAL A 237 16.20 -6.74 -6.24
C VAL A 237 15.86 -7.26 -4.84
N ALA A 238 15.66 -8.58 -4.72
CA ALA A 238 15.29 -9.21 -3.45
C ALA A 238 16.38 -9.00 -2.39
N LEU A 239 17.63 -9.31 -2.71
CA LEU A 239 18.74 -9.21 -1.77
C LEU A 239 19.00 -7.76 -1.36
N SER A 240 18.87 -6.80 -2.28
CA SER A 240 19.06 -5.36 -1.99
C SER A 240 18.02 -4.85 -1.00
N ALA A 241 16.77 -5.28 -1.15
CA ALA A 241 15.72 -4.91 -0.22
C ALA A 241 15.90 -5.55 1.17
N LEU A 242 16.39 -6.79 1.25
CA LEU A 242 16.75 -7.41 2.53
C LEU A 242 17.92 -6.68 3.22
N LEU A 243 18.86 -6.16 2.44
CA LEU A 243 19.96 -5.31 2.92
C LEU A 243 19.49 -3.96 3.46
N ALA A 244 18.38 -3.40 2.98
CA ALA A 244 17.78 -2.23 3.62
C ALA A 244 17.42 -2.50 5.10
N GLY A 245 17.16 -3.77 5.45
CA GLY A 245 16.99 -4.26 6.82
C GLY A 245 18.26 -4.82 7.47
N ALA A 246 19.47 -4.56 6.92
CA ALA A 246 20.72 -5.21 7.33
C ALA A 246 21.11 -4.99 8.80
N SER A 247 20.63 -3.92 9.44
CA SER A 247 20.78 -3.69 10.89
C SER A 247 20.16 -4.81 11.74
N HIS A 248 19.26 -5.61 11.18
CA HIS A 248 18.55 -6.70 11.84
C HIS A 248 19.02 -8.09 11.41
N LEU A 249 19.95 -8.16 10.44
CA LEU A 249 20.56 -9.41 10.03
C LEU A 249 21.68 -9.82 10.99
N THR A 250 21.86 -11.12 11.19
CA THR A 250 23.07 -11.66 11.83
C THR A 250 24.25 -11.60 10.86
N ASP A 251 25.48 -11.75 11.37
CA ASP A 251 26.66 -11.80 10.50
C ASP A 251 26.56 -12.94 9.47
N ALA A 252 26.11 -14.13 9.90
CA ALA A 252 25.89 -15.26 8.99
C ALA A 252 24.81 -15.00 7.93
N GLN A 253 23.77 -14.22 8.25
CA GLN A 253 22.77 -13.79 7.27
C GLN A 253 23.36 -12.77 6.29
N ARG A 254 24.14 -11.79 6.78
CA ARG A 254 24.83 -10.81 5.93
C ARG A 254 25.82 -11.49 4.97
N GLU A 255 26.58 -12.48 5.45
CA GLU A 255 27.50 -13.25 4.62
C GLU A 255 26.77 -14.03 3.53
N ARG A 256 25.64 -14.68 3.83
CA ARG A 256 24.81 -15.35 2.80
C ARG A 256 24.28 -14.38 1.76
N VAL A 257 23.78 -13.22 2.19
CA VAL A 257 23.31 -12.17 1.29
C VAL A 257 24.47 -11.69 0.39
N ALA A 258 25.66 -11.43 0.96
CA ALA A 258 26.84 -11.04 0.21
C ALA A 258 27.32 -12.13 -0.78
N ALA A 259 27.28 -13.40 -0.37
CA ALA A 259 27.59 -14.53 -1.24
C ALA A 259 26.60 -14.63 -2.41
N GLY A 260 25.32 -14.31 -2.19
CA GLY A 260 24.32 -14.20 -3.25
C GLY A 260 24.71 -13.19 -4.33
N PHE A 261 25.21 -12.01 -3.95
CA PHE A 261 25.72 -11.03 -4.91
C PHE A 261 27.02 -11.45 -5.59
N ALA A 262 27.87 -12.25 -4.93
CA ALA A 262 29.16 -12.62 -5.48
C ALA A 262 29.04 -13.39 -6.81
N GLY A 263 27.92 -14.11 -6.99
CA GLY A 263 27.59 -14.86 -8.21
C GLY A 263 27.19 -14.02 -9.42
N PHE A 264 26.95 -12.71 -9.26
CA PHE A 264 26.46 -11.84 -10.33
C PHE A 264 27.58 -11.33 -11.26
N GLY A 265 27.23 -11.01 -12.50
CA GLY A 265 28.05 -10.19 -13.38
C GLY A 265 28.35 -8.81 -12.81
N ASP A 266 29.44 -8.17 -13.24
CA ASP A 266 29.88 -6.86 -12.70
C ASP A 266 28.83 -5.75 -12.93
N ASP A 267 28.07 -5.82 -14.03
CA ASP A 267 26.99 -4.88 -14.34
C ASP A 267 25.75 -5.09 -13.44
N GLU A 268 25.34 -6.34 -13.17
CA GLU A 268 24.26 -6.64 -12.22
C GLU A 268 24.63 -6.26 -10.79
N LYS A 269 25.89 -6.47 -10.37
CA LYS A 269 26.40 -6.02 -9.07
C LYS A 269 26.24 -4.51 -8.89
N MET A 270 26.61 -3.73 -9.90
CA MET A 270 26.51 -2.26 -9.84
C MET A 270 25.06 -1.78 -9.80
N ARG A 271 24.14 -2.44 -10.53
CA ARG A 271 22.70 -2.13 -10.44
C ARG A 271 22.10 -2.50 -9.09
N ALA A 272 22.50 -3.64 -8.53
CA ALA A 272 22.06 -4.06 -7.21
C ALA A 272 22.51 -3.10 -6.11
N LEU A 273 23.80 -2.70 -6.15
CA LEU A 273 24.32 -1.68 -5.24
C LEU A 273 23.60 -0.33 -5.42
N ALA A 274 23.31 0.08 -6.66
CA ALA A 274 22.57 1.32 -6.91
C ALA A 274 21.15 1.26 -6.34
N ALA A 275 20.43 0.15 -6.51
CA ALA A 275 19.10 -0.04 -5.94
C ALA A 275 19.11 -0.05 -4.39
N ALA A 276 20.13 -0.67 -3.78
CA ALA A 276 20.32 -0.65 -2.33
C ALA A 276 20.61 0.77 -1.78
N VAL A 277 21.36 1.58 -2.53
CA VAL A 277 21.68 2.97 -2.18
C VAL A 277 20.49 3.90 -2.40
N GLU A 278 19.70 3.73 -3.46
CA GLU A 278 18.49 4.53 -3.69
C GLU A 278 17.43 4.28 -2.62
N GLY A 279 17.26 3.03 -2.17
CA GLY A 279 16.45 2.66 -1.00
C GLY A 279 16.92 3.32 0.30
N PHE A 280 18.20 3.68 0.41
CA PHE A 280 18.77 4.43 1.54
C PHE A 280 18.50 5.94 1.44
N THR A 281 18.36 6.50 0.23
CA THR A 281 18.11 7.94 -0.01
C THR A 281 16.63 8.35 -0.02
N ALA A 282 15.70 7.39 -0.11
CA ALA A 282 14.26 7.66 -0.14
C ALA A 282 13.60 7.71 1.26
N MET A 283 14.35 7.56 2.36
CA MET A 283 13.83 7.84 3.70
C MET A 283 13.86 9.36 3.96
N PRO A 284 12.74 10.02 4.27
CA PRO A 284 12.80 11.35 4.85
C PRO A 284 13.47 11.21 6.22
N SER A 285 14.54 11.98 6.43
CA SER A 285 15.11 12.18 7.76
C SER A 285 14.00 12.67 8.69
N ALA A 286 13.58 11.82 9.61
CA ALA A 286 12.87 12.21 10.82
C ALA A 286 13.89 12.57 11.90
#